data_AF-A0A496DP83-F1
#
_entry.id   AF-A0A496DP83-F1
#
_cell.length_a   1.000
_cell.length_b   1.000
_cell.length_c   1.000
_cell.angle_alpha   90.00
_cell.angle_beta   90.00
_cell.angle_gamma   90.00
#
_symmetry.space_group_name_H-M   'P 1'
#
loop_
_entity.id
_entity.type
_entity.pdbx_description
1 polymer ?
#
loop_
_entity_poly.entity_id
_entity_poly.type
_entity_poly.pdbx_seq_one_letter_code
_entity_poly.pdbx_strand_id
1 'polypeptide(L)'
;MRKILLLMMTGVSLCITPAKAQFNTVAVTPTRYKMEVLDMGLDQAEPASESEISVQEVSTGIPVSADMDKKKWMDRYLSVSYPLRYIKVTSPYGYRKDPFTGKSKFHGGLDLRARGDKVMAMMEGVVVKVGQDKTSGKYVTLRHGRYTVSYCHLSKILIVKGAIVHPRDVVGITGSTGRSTGEHLHITCKLNGRSISPSLILDYIQSIRQECISALAGL
;
A
#
# COMPACT_ATOMS: atom_id res chain seq x y z
N MET A 1 -58.70 58.53 -13.37
CA MET A 1 -58.02 58.49 -12.06
C MET A 1 -56.92 57.42 -12.13
N ARG A 2 -55.65 57.82 -12.06
CA ARG A 2 -54.48 56.95 -12.25
C ARG A 2 -54.28 56.04 -11.03
N LYS A 3 -54.22 54.72 -11.22
CA LYS A 3 -53.85 53.75 -10.17
C LYS A 3 -52.36 53.41 -10.34
N ILE A 4 -51.56 53.78 -9.35
CA ILE A 4 -50.12 53.46 -9.26
C ILE A 4 -50.02 52.05 -8.67
N LEU A 5 -49.44 51.12 -9.43
CA LEU A 5 -49.18 49.75 -9.02
C LEU A 5 -47.79 49.69 -8.35
N LEU A 6 -47.77 49.55 -7.02
CA LEU A 6 -46.55 49.42 -6.23
C LEU A 6 -46.06 47.96 -6.31
N LEU A 7 -44.90 47.75 -6.91
CA LEU A 7 -44.22 46.45 -7.04
C LEU A 7 -43.41 46.18 -5.76
N MET A 8 -43.86 45.24 -4.91
CA MET A 8 -43.10 44.79 -3.74
C MET A 8 -42.02 43.79 -4.17
N MET A 9 -40.76 44.23 -4.18
CA MET A 9 -39.60 43.36 -4.37
C MET A 9 -39.25 42.67 -3.04
N THR A 10 -39.54 41.38 -2.92
CA THR A 10 -39.09 40.57 -1.78
C THR A 10 -37.63 40.15 -2.01
N GLY A 11 -36.72 40.77 -1.25
CA GLY A 11 -35.30 40.38 -1.23
C GLY A 11 -35.11 39.06 -0.47
N VAL A 12 -34.75 38.00 -1.19
CA VAL A 12 -34.28 36.75 -0.57
C VAL A 12 -32.82 36.93 -0.18
N SER A 13 -32.58 37.15 1.11
CA SER A 13 -31.23 37.22 1.69
C SER A 13 -30.70 35.80 1.91
N LEU A 14 -29.90 35.28 0.98
CA LEU A 14 -29.15 34.04 1.16
C LEU A 14 -27.93 34.32 2.06
N CYS A 15 -28.02 34.02 3.35
CA CYS A 15 -26.86 33.97 4.24
C CYS A 15 -26.03 32.71 3.93
N ILE A 16 -24.92 32.88 3.22
CA ILE A 16 -23.92 31.81 3.05
C ILE A 16 -23.03 31.81 4.31
N THR A 17 -23.24 30.86 5.22
CA THR A 17 -22.28 30.61 6.29
C THR A 17 -21.12 29.77 5.75
N PRO A 18 -19.85 30.19 5.86
CA PRO A 18 -18.74 29.31 5.56
C PRO A 18 -18.58 28.29 6.70
N ALA A 19 -18.88 27.03 6.43
CA ALA A 19 -18.50 25.93 7.30
C ALA A 19 -16.97 25.78 7.26
N LYS A 20 -16.28 26.15 8.33
CA LYS A 20 -14.86 25.85 8.49
C LYS A 20 -14.71 24.37 8.84
N ALA A 21 -14.16 23.58 7.92
CA ALA A 21 -13.67 22.25 8.23
C ALA A 21 -12.43 22.37 9.13
N GLN A 22 -12.49 21.84 10.34
CA GLN A 22 -11.37 21.77 11.26
C GLN A 22 -10.62 20.45 10.98
N PHE A 23 -9.48 20.53 10.30
CA PHE A 23 -8.59 19.38 10.10
C PHE A 23 -7.71 19.21 11.34
N ASN A 24 -7.98 18.18 12.15
CA ASN A 24 -7.05 17.73 13.18
C ASN A 24 -6.02 16.79 12.53
N THR A 25 -4.90 17.35 12.08
CA THR A 25 -3.73 16.58 11.67
C THR A 25 -2.97 16.13 12.90
N VAL A 26 -3.02 14.83 13.22
CA VAL A 26 -2.09 14.22 14.16
C VAL A 26 -0.74 14.09 13.45
N ALA A 27 0.18 15.01 13.71
CA ALA A 27 1.55 14.89 13.27
C ALA A 27 2.22 13.78 14.10
N VAL A 28 2.56 12.65 13.46
CA VAL A 28 3.44 11.65 14.06
C VAL A 28 4.85 12.22 14.00
N THR A 29 5.36 12.69 15.14
CA THR A 29 6.75 13.13 15.28
C THR A 29 7.65 11.90 15.15
N PRO A 30 8.57 11.82 14.17
CA PRO A 30 9.52 10.73 14.13
C PRO A 30 10.50 10.90 15.29
N THR A 31 10.61 9.88 16.14
CA THR A 31 11.64 9.78 17.17
C THR A 31 13.02 9.82 16.50
N ARG A 32 13.70 10.98 16.59
CA ARG A 32 15.11 11.10 16.21
C ARG A 32 15.95 10.47 17.31
N TYR A 33 16.58 9.34 17.01
CA TYR A 33 17.66 8.83 17.85
C TYR A 33 18.93 9.65 17.58
N LYS A 34 19.56 10.12 18.66
CA LYS A 34 20.84 10.84 18.61
C LYS A 34 21.95 9.79 18.43
N MET A 35 22.55 9.72 17.25
CA MET A 35 23.81 9.00 17.07
C MET A 35 24.93 9.96 17.44
N GLU A 36 25.52 9.77 18.62
CA GLU A 36 26.82 10.37 18.94
C GLU A 36 27.90 9.51 18.28
N VAL A 37 28.66 10.14 17.39
CA VAL A 37 29.87 9.59 16.78
C VAL A 37 30.94 9.59 17.87
N LEU A 38 31.43 8.42 18.27
CA LEU A 38 32.56 8.32 19.19
C LEU A 38 33.85 8.39 18.37
N ASP A 39 34.60 9.47 18.55
CA ASP A 39 35.97 9.63 18.05
C ASP A 39 36.97 9.34 19.18
N MET A 40 37.97 8.53 18.83
CA MET A 40 39.36 8.41 19.32
C MET A 40 39.72 8.46 20.83
N GLY A 41 40.39 7.37 21.27
CA GLY A 41 41.81 7.45 21.66
C GLY A 41 42.21 7.91 23.08
N LEU A 42 42.77 6.94 23.82
CA LEU A 42 43.88 7.02 24.80
C LEU A 42 43.79 7.92 26.06
N ASP A 43 43.85 7.22 27.20
CA ASP A 43 44.64 7.44 28.43
C ASP A 43 44.04 8.05 29.72
N GLN A 44 44.25 7.26 30.79
CA GLN A 44 44.39 7.53 32.26
C GLN A 44 43.17 7.77 33.21
N ALA A 45 43.07 6.82 34.17
CA ALA A 45 42.70 6.92 35.61
C ALA A 45 41.22 6.80 36.11
N GLU A 46 41.00 5.79 36.98
CA GLU A 46 39.86 5.48 37.88
C GLU A 46 40.06 6.11 39.30
N PRO A 47 39.16 5.97 40.32
CA PRO A 47 37.69 5.74 40.38
C PRO A 47 36.95 6.69 41.37
N ALA A 48 35.60 6.73 41.35
CA ALA A 48 34.77 6.78 42.59
C ALA A 48 33.23 6.73 42.39
N SER A 49 32.63 5.88 43.23
CA SER A 49 31.28 5.86 43.83
C SER A 49 30.03 5.60 42.98
N GLU A 50 29.54 4.38 43.18
CA GLU A 50 28.20 3.87 42.95
C GLU A 50 27.10 4.68 43.66
N SER A 51 25.94 4.77 43.02
CA SER A 51 24.66 4.74 43.74
C SER A 51 23.61 4.06 42.88
N GLU A 52 23.28 2.83 43.26
CA GLU A 52 22.21 2.00 42.71
C GLU A 52 20.85 2.68 42.83
N ILE A 53 20.04 2.65 41.77
CA ILE A 53 18.59 2.78 41.87
C ILE A 53 17.97 1.55 41.22
N SER A 54 17.50 0.66 42.09
CA SER A 54 16.73 -0.54 41.79
C SER A 54 15.38 -0.15 41.18
N VAL A 55 15.12 -0.58 39.95
CA VAL A 55 13.77 -0.58 39.37
C VAL A 55 13.24 -2.01 39.46
N GLN A 56 12.30 -2.22 40.37
CA GLN A 56 11.62 -3.50 40.54
C GLN A 56 10.79 -3.83 39.31
N GLU A 57 11.16 -4.93 38.67
CA GLU A 57 10.48 -5.52 37.52
C GLU A 57 9.13 -6.12 37.97
N VAL A 58 8.03 -5.47 37.59
CA VAL A 58 6.69 -6.02 37.79
C VAL A 58 6.50 -7.15 36.78
N SER A 59 6.73 -8.37 37.25
CA SER A 59 6.47 -9.63 36.55
C SER A 59 4.96 -9.83 36.34
N THR A 60 4.45 -9.41 35.19
CA THR A 60 3.26 -10.04 34.60
C THR A 60 3.71 -11.32 33.92
N GLY A 61 3.48 -12.46 34.58
CA GLY A 61 3.94 -13.80 34.21
C GLY A 61 3.31 -14.41 32.95
N ILE A 62 3.38 -13.71 31.81
CA ILE A 62 3.31 -14.35 30.50
C ILE A 62 4.76 -14.68 30.09
N PRO A 63 5.08 -15.92 29.71
CA PRO A 63 6.44 -16.26 29.29
C PRO A 63 6.80 -15.41 28.07
N VAL A 64 7.81 -14.56 28.23
CA VAL A 64 8.34 -13.64 27.21
C VAL A 64 8.55 -14.33 25.85
N SER A 65 8.86 -15.63 25.85
CA SER A 65 9.00 -16.45 24.64
C SER A 65 7.71 -16.59 23.82
N ALA A 66 6.55 -16.79 24.45
CA ALA A 66 5.28 -16.96 23.75
C ALA A 66 4.81 -15.65 23.08
N ASP A 67 5.05 -14.51 23.75
CA ASP A 67 4.78 -13.19 23.19
C ASP A 67 5.73 -12.85 22.03
N MET A 68 6.99 -13.26 22.12
CA MET A 68 7.96 -13.13 21.01
C MET A 68 7.56 -13.98 19.80
N ASP A 69 7.11 -15.23 20.00
CA ASP A 69 6.67 -16.10 18.92
C ASP A 69 5.40 -15.58 18.25
N LYS A 70 4.42 -15.12 19.03
CA LYS A 70 3.21 -14.48 18.52
C LYS A 70 3.54 -13.23 17.70
N LYS A 71 4.43 -12.36 18.21
CA LYS A 71 4.87 -11.15 17.50
C LYS A 71 5.53 -11.51 16.17
N LYS A 72 6.43 -12.50 16.15
CA LYS A 72 7.10 -12.98 14.92
C LYS A 72 6.10 -13.40 13.85
N TRP A 73 5.09 -14.19 14.19
CA TRP A 73 4.06 -14.63 13.23
C TRP A 73 3.17 -13.48 12.77
N MET A 74 2.84 -12.54 13.66
CA MET A 74 2.10 -11.33 13.32
C MET A 74 2.87 -10.45 12.33
N ASP A 75 4.16 -10.20 12.58
CA ASP A 75 5.03 -9.40 11.72
C ASP A 75 5.16 -10.05 10.33
N ARG A 76 5.32 -11.39 10.27
CA ARG A 76 5.35 -12.14 9.01
C ARG A 76 4.02 -12.05 8.25
N TYR A 77 2.89 -12.16 8.93
CA TYR A 77 1.57 -11.98 8.30
C TYR A 77 1.39 -10.58 7.72
N LEU A 78 1.90 -9.57 8.42
CA LEU A 78 1.82 -8.17 8.00
C LEU A 78 2.81 -7.85 6.86
N SER A 79 3.89 -8.63 6.69
CA SER A 79 4.90 -8.46 5.63
C SER A 79 4.40 -8.67 4.20
N VAL A 80 3.18 -9.19 4.03
CA VAL A 80 2.56 -9.39 2.72
C VAL A 80 1.11 -8.91 2.69
N SER A 81 0.62 -8.58 1.50
CA SER A 81 -0.78 -8.28 1.23
C SER A 81 -1.14 -8.68 -0.20
N TYR A 82 -2.42 -8.96 -0.43
CA TYR A 82 -2.95 -9.00 -1.79
C TYR A 82 -3.05 -7.57 -2.36
N PRO A 83 -3.04 -7.43 -3.70
CA PRO A 83 -3.12 -6.13 -4.37
C PRO A 83 -4.53 -5.52 -4.32
N LEU A 84 -5.55 -6.33 -4.00
CA LEU A 84 -6.94 -5.96 -3.82
C LEU A 84 -7.50 -6.66 -2.57
N ARG A 85 -8.62 -6.17 -2.04
CA ARG A 85 -9.31 -6.80 -0.89
C ARG A 85 -9.86 -8.19 -1.22
N TYR A 86 -10.35 -8.37 -2.45
CA TYR A 86 -10.86 -9.63 -2.95
C TYR A 86 -10.13 -9.99 -4.24
N ILE A 87 -9.69 -11.24 -4.35
CA ILE A 87 -8.92 -11.75 -5.49
C ILE A 87 -9.79 -12.69 -6.29
N LYS A 88 -10.12 -12.27 -7.51
CA LYS A 88 -10.78 -13.10 -8.52
C LYS A 88 -10.12 -12.87 -9.87
N VAL A 89 -9.40 -13.88 -10.34
CA VAL A 89 -8.76 -13.86 -11.66
C VAL A 89 -9.85 -13.90 -12.74
N THR A 90 -9.81 -12.93 -13.65
CA THR A 90 -10.69 -12.87 -14.83
C THR A 90 -9.95 -13.21 -16.11
N SER A 91 -8.64 -13.00 -16.14
CA SER A 91 -7.79 -13.41 -17.26
C SER A 91 -6.39 -13.82 -16.79
N PRO A 92 -5.96 -15.07 -16.99
CA PRO A 92 -4.65 -15.53 -16.55
C PRO A 92 -3.52 -15.03 -17.47
N TYR A 93 -2.29 -15.19 -16.99
CA TYR A 93 -1.06 -15.05 -17.76
C TYR A 93 -0.92 -16.20 -18.76
N GLY A 94 -0.36 -15.93 -19.94
CA GLY A 94 -0.12 -16.93 -20.98
C GLY A 94 -0.96 -16.75 -22.24
N TYR A 95 -1.00 -17.76 -23.10
CA TYR A 95 -1.76 -17.70 -24.36
C TYR A 95 -3.26 -17.78 -24.11
N ARG A 96 -3.99 -16.84 -24.69
CA ARG A 96 -5.45 -16.78 -24.67
C ARG A 96 -6.00 -16.11 -25.92
N LYS A 97 -7.30 -16.19 -26.13
CA LYS A 97 -7.99 -15.40 -27.16
C LYS A 97 -7.91 -13.91 -26.78
N ASP A 98 -7.32 -13.09 -27.64
CA ASP A 98 -7.26 -11.65 -27.46
C ASP A 98 -8.69 -11.07 -27.61
N PRO A 99 -9.15 -10.26 -26.65
CA PRO A 99 -10.55 -9.84 -26.59
C PRO A 99 -10.87 -8.73 -27.61
N PHE A 100 -9.86 -8.14 -28.25
CA PHE A 100 -10.04 -7.09 -29.25
C PHE A 100 -10.00 -7.66 -30.67
N THR A 101 -9.18 -8.69 -30.90
CA THR A 101 -8.94 -9.24 -32.25
C THR A 101 -9.48 -10.64 -32.45
N GLY A 102 -9.84 -11.35 -31.37
CA GLY A 102 -10.29 -12.74 -31.41
C GLY A 102 -9.20 -13.76 -31.74
N LYS A 103 -7.95 -13.33 -31.97
CA LYS A 103 -6.81 -14.20 -32.30
C LYS A 103 -6.11 -14.69 -31.03
N SER A 104 -5.40 -15.81 -31.12
CA SER A 104 -4.52 -16.24 -30.02
C SER A 104 -3.41 -15.22 -29.81
N LYS A 105 -3.25 -14.74 -28.57
CA LYS A 105 -2.21 -13.79 -28.17
C LYS A 105 -1.70 -14.12 -26.78
N PHE A 106 -0.41 -13.89 -26.59
CA PHE A 106 0.20 -13.99 -25.27
C PHE A 106 -0.19 -12.79 -24.39
N HIS A 107 -0.73 -13.09 -23.22
CA HIS A 107 -1.06 -12.12 -22.18
C HIS A 107 0.09 -12.06 -21.16
N GLY A 108 0.90 -10.99 -21.24
CA GLY A 108 2.05 -10.78 -20.36
C GLY A 108 1.72 -10.32 -18.94
N GLY A 109 0.49 -10.56 -18.47
CA GLY A 109 0.04 -10.17 -17.14
C GLY A 109 -1.15 -11.02 -16.68
N LEU A 110 -1.77 -10.60 -15.58
CA LEU A 110 -2.91 -11.24 -14.96
C LEU A 110 -3.95 -10.18 -14.63
N ASP A 111 -5.20 -10.43 -15.02
CA ASP A 111 -6.33 -9.53 -14.82
C ASP A 111 -7.15 -9.98 -13.61
N LEU A 112 -7.40 -9.06 -12.69
CA LEU A 112 -8.23 -9.24 -11.51
C LEU A 112 -9.52 -8.42 -11.64
N ARG A 113 -10.64 -9.03 -11.26
CA ARG A 113 -11.91 -8.31 -11.12
C ARG A 113 -11.76 -7.18 -10.10
N ALA A 114 -12.12 -5.96 -10.49
CA ALA A 114 -12.14 -4.80 -9.62
C ALA A 114 -13.17 -3.77 -10.12
N ARG A 115 -13.63 -2.88 -9.23
CA ARG A 115 -14.47 -1.73 -9.57
C ARG A 115 -14.34 -0.60 -8.55
N GLY A 116 -13.59 0.44 -8.88
CA GLY A 116 -13.24 1.57 -8.02
C GLY A 116 -12.38 1.17 -6.83
N ASP A 117 -11.71 0.01 -6.88
CA ASP A 117 -11.02 -0.56 -5.73
C ASP A 117 -9.68 0.13 -5.47
N LYS A 118 -9.29 0.16 -4.19
CA LYS A 118 -7.95 0.54 -3.77
C LYS A 118 -6.95 -0.53 -4.20
N VAL A 119 -5.92 -0.12 -4.93
CA VAL A 119 -4.79 -0.97 -5.31
C VAL A 119 -3.71 -0.82 -4.25
N MET A 120 -3.28 -1.94 -3.68
CA MET A 120 -2.33 -1.97 -2.57
C MET A 120 -0.98 -2.56 -3.00
N ALA A 121 0.10 -2.07 -2.40
CA ALA A 121 1.40 -2.71 -2.48
C ALA A 121 1.34 -4.11 -1.82
N MET A 122 1.86 -5.11 -2.52
CA MET A 122 1.81 -6.50 -2.05
C MET A 122 2.91 -6.86 -1.05
N MET A 123 4.05 -6.19 -1.16
CA MET A 123 5.26 -6.41 -0.36
C MET A 123 5.95 -5.07 -0.12
N GLU A 124 6.90 -5.03 0.81
CA GLU A 124 7.78 -3.87 0.96
C GLU A 124 8.59 -3.61 -0.31
N GLY A 125 8.77 -2.35 -0.69
CA GLY A 125 9.56 -2.00 -1.85
C GLY A 125 9.64 -0.51 -2.13
N VAL A 126 10.01 -0.18 -3.36
CA VAL A 126 10.14 1.21 -3.84
C VAL A 126 9.40 1.41 -5.15
N VAL A 127 8.76 2.57 -5.30
CA VAL A 127 8.10 2.96 -6.55
C VAL A 127 9.16 3.34 -7.58
N VAL A 128 9.38 2.49 -8.58
CA VAL A 128 10.41 2.70 -9.61
C VAL A 128 9.86 3.43 -10.84
N LYS A 129 8.56 3.34 -11.12
CA LYS A 129 7.91 4.06 -12.21
C LYS A 129 6.49 4.47 -11.84
N VAL A 130 6.10 5.63 -12.35
CA VAL A 130 4.74 6.16 -12.37
C VAL A 130 4.57 6.77 -13.76
N GLY A 131 3.47 6.49 -14.45
CA GLY A 131 3.29 7.01 -15.80
C GLY A 131 1.93 6.72 -16.40
N GLN A 132 1.79 7.10 -17.66
CA GLN A 132 0.62 6.83 -18.47
C GLN A 132 1.02 6.54 -19.92
N ASP A 133 0.48 5.49 -20.51
CA ASP A 133 0.64 5.19 -21.94
C ASP A 133 -0.64 4.57 -22.55
N LYS A 134 -0.65 4.42 -23.87
CA LYS A 134 -1.82 3.94 -24.63
C LYS A 134 -2.20 2.49 -24.29
N THR A 135 -1.24 1.66 -23.89
CA THR A 135 -1.47 0.24 -23.61
C THR A 135 -1.81 0.05 -22.14
N SER A 136 -0.91 0.42 -21.25
CA SER A 136 -1.07 0.19 -19.81
C SER A 136 -2.03 1.17 -19.14
N GLY A 137 -2.42 2.25 -19.82
CA GLY A 137 -3.17 3.32 -19.18
C GLY A 137 -2.32 4.01 -18.14
N LYS A 138 -2.93 4.50 -17.07
CA LYS A 138 -2.19 4.97 -15.88
C LYS A 138 -1.65 3.76 -15.13
N TYR A 139 -0.38 3.83 -14.74
CA TYR A 139 0.27 2.72 -14.05
C TYR A 139 1.26 3.17 -12.97
N VAL A 140 1.48 2.24 -12.04
CA VAL A 140 2.52 2.31 -11.01
C VAL A 140 3.33 1.03 -11.06
N THR A 141 4.65 1.13 -11.02
CA THR A 141 5.55 -0.02 -10.95
C THR A 141 6.35 0.01 -9.67
N LEU A 142 6.24 -1.05 -8.88
CA LEU A 142 6.98 -1.27 -7.63
C LEU A 142 8.10 -2.28 -7.84
N ARG A 143 9.24 -2.08 -7.17
CA ARG A 143 10.33 -3.06 -7.09
C ARG A 143 10.40 -3.63 -5.68
N HIS A 144 10.37 -4.96 -5.60
CA HIS A 144 10.44 -5.76 -4.38
C HIS A 144 11.67 -6.69 -4.49
N GLY A 145 12.84 -6.19 -4.08
CA GLY A 145 14.12 -6.85 -4.35
C GLY A 145 14.34 -7.08 -5.85
N ARG A 146 14.43 -8.36 -6.26
CA ARG A 146 14.60 -8.77 -7.67
C ARG A 146 13.31 -8.76 -8.49
N TYR A 147 12.15 -8.61 -7.83
CA TYR A 147 10.86 -8.58 -8.49
C TYR A 147 10.48 -7.15 -8.85
N THR A 148 9.77 -7.00 -9.95
CA THR A 148 9.14 -5.75 -10.34
C THR A 148 7.69 -6.04 -10.72
N VAL A 149 6.75 -5.34 -10.10
CA VAL A 149 5.32 -5.51 -10.32
C VAL A 149 4.71 -4.21 -10.78
N SER A 150 4.01 -4.22 -11.93
CA SER A 150 3.26 -3.06 -12.41
C SER A 150 1.77 -3.26 -12.24
N TYR A 151 1.10 -2.24 -11.72
CA TYR A 151 -0.35 -2.10 -11.61
C TYR A 151 -0.83 -1.16 -12.70
N CYS A 152 -1.68 -1.64 -13.60
CA CYS A 152 -2.08 -0.94 -14.82
C CYS A 152 -3.59 -0.66 -14.84
N HIS A 153 -4.02 0.09 -15.86
CA HIS A 153 -5.41 0.52 -16.12
C HIS A 153 -6.02 1.35 -14.99
N LEU A 154 -5.19 2.01 -14.17
CA LEU A 154 -5.65 2.77 -13.01
C LEU A 154 -6.52 3.96 -13.45
N SER A 155 -7.52 4.33 -12.65
CA SER A 155 -8.25 5.59 -12.82
C SER A 155 -7.48 6.75 -12.19
N LYS A 156 -6.83 6.49 -11.04
CA LYS A 156 -6.07 7.46 -10.26
C LYS A 156 -4.78 6.83 -9.73
N ILE A 157 -3.71 7.59 -9.78
CA ILE A 157 -2.43 7.27 -9.14
C ILE A 157 -2.39 8.05 -7.83
N LEU A 158 -2.01 7.38 -6.74
CA LEU A 158 -1.99 7.96 -5.38
C LEU A 158 -0.59 7.97 -4.75
N ILE A 159 0.43 7.57 -5.51
CA ILE A 159 1.81 7.48 -5.05
C ILE A 159 2.76 8.13 -6.07
N VAL A 160 3.96 8.50 -5.60
CA VAL A 160 5.00 9.13 -6.42
C VAL A 160 6.21 8.22 -6.59
N LYS A 161 6.95 8.42 -7.69
CA LYS A 161 8.22 7.71 -7.94
C LYS A 161 9.21 8.01 -6.80
N GLY A 162 9.93 6.98 -6.37
CA GLY A 162 10.92 7.05 -5.29
C GLY A 162 10.35 6.79 -3.90
N ALA A 163 9.03 6.80 -3.72
CA ALA A 163 8.43 6.49 -2.41
C ALA A 163 8.69 5.03 -2.01
N ILE A 164 9.03 4.83 -0.74
CA ILE A 164 9.03 3.53 -0.08
C ILE A 164 7.57 3.15 0.18
N VAL A 165 7.25 1.88 -0.02
CA VAL A 165 5.91 1.33 0.22
C VAL A 165 6.03 0.08 1.08
N HIS A 166 5.07 -0.07 1.98
CA HIS A 166 4.87 -1.25 2.80
C HIS A 166 3.63 -2.01 2.31
N PRO A 167 3.50 -3.30 2.67
CA PRO A 167 2.31 -4.07 2.34
C PRO A 167 1.04 -3.34 2.82
N ARG A 168 0.00 -3.28 1.96
CA ARG A 168 -1.28 -2.55 2.16
C ARG A 168 -1.24 -1.05 1.88
N ASP A 169 -0.07 -0.46 1.62
CA ASP A 169 -0.02 0.94 1.19
C ASP A 169 -0.77 1.12 -0.13
N VAL A 170 -1.65 2.12 -0.19
CA VAL A 170 -2.50 2.36 -1.36
C VAL A 170 -1.70 3.13 -2.41
N VAL A 171 -1.53 2.53 -3.58
CA VAL A 171 -0.76 3.12 -4.68
C VAL A 171 -1.62 3.75 -5.78
N GLY A 172 -2.90 3.37 -5.84
CA GLY A 172 -3.83 3.86 -6.85
C GLY A 172 -5.24 3.32 -6.67
N ILE A 173 -6.10 3.69 -7.62
CA ILE A 173 -7.49 3.23 -7.72
C ILE A 173 -7.67 2.55 -9.08
N THR A 174 -8.35 1.41 -9.11
CA THR A 174 -8.64 0.70 -10.37
C THR A 174 -9.49 1.54 -11.32
N GLY A 175 -9.46 1.18 -12.60
CA GLY A 175 -10.19 1.88 -13.65
C GLY A 175 -10.15 1.11 -14.96
N SER A 176 -10.33 1.84 -16.06
CA SER A 176 -10.30 1.27 -17.41
C SER A 176 -9.51 2.18 -18.37
N THR A 177 -8.37 2.73 -17.91
CA THR A 177 -7.53 3.58 -18.78
C THR A 177 -6.63 2.75 -19.69
N GLY A 178 -6.21 3.32 -20.83
CA GLY A 178 -5.38 2.61 -21.80
C GLY A 178 -6.14 1.57 -22.60
N ARG A 179 -5.49 0.47 -22.97
CA ARG A 179 -6.08 -0.59 -23.81
C ARG A 179 -6.79 -1.61 -22.94
N SER A 180 -8.02 -1.30 -22.54
CA SER A 180 -8.85 -2.09 -21.64
C SER A 180 -10.26 -2.31 -22.24
N THR A 181 -10.89 -3.45 -21.96
CA THR A 181 -12.27 -3.77 -22.40
C THR A 181 -13.32 -3.45 -21.34
N GLY A 182 -12.90 -3.03 -20.15
CA GLY A 182 -13.75 -2.76 -19.01
C GLY A 182 -12.91 -2.62 -17.76
N GLU A 183 -13.51 -2.17 -16.66
CA GLU A 183 -12.75 -1.95 -15.44
C GLU A 183 -12.23 -3.26 -14.84
N HIS A 184 -10.92 -3.29 -14.55
CA HIS A 184 -10.20 -4.36 -13.88
C HIS A 184 -8.82 -3.86 -13.40
N LEU A 185 -8.13 -4.67 -12.60
CA LEU A 185 -6.71 -4.47 -12.32
C LEU A 185 -5.87 -5.43 -13.16
N HIS A 186 -5.06 -4.88 -14.07
CA HIS A 186 -4.06 -5.66 -14.79
C HIS A 186 -2.71 -5.57 -14.06
N ILE A 187 -2.11 -6.72 -13.77
CA ILE A 187 -0.82 -6.82 -13.09
C ILE A 187 0.18 -7.50 -14.01
N THR A 188 1.37 -6.94 -14.14
CA THR A 188 2.52 -7.61 -14.76
C THR A 188 3.59 -7.85 -13.71
N CYS A 189 4.36 -8.94 -13.88
CA CYS A 189 5.43 -9.29 -12.96
C CYS A 189 6.70 -9.62 -13.74
N LYS A 190 7.84 -9.16 -13.23
CA LYS A 190 9.16 -9.49 -13.74
C LYS A 190 10.07 -9.96 -12.61
N LEU A 191 10.90 -10.96 -12.89
CA LEU A 191 12.02 -11.38 -12.05
C LEU A 191 13.31 -11.13 -12.82
N ASN A 192 14.22 -10.32 -12.28
CA ASN A 192 15.47 -9.93 -12.96
C ASN A 192 15.21 -9.42 -14.40
N GLY A 193 14.15 -8.62 -14.57
CA GLY A 193 13.74 -8.07 -15.86
C GLY A 193 12.97 -9.02 -16.80
N ARG A 194 12.91 -10.32 -16.51
CA ARG A 194 12.19 -11.32 -17.32
C ARG A 194 10.74 -11.46 -16.86
N SER A 195 9.80 -11.45 -17.82
CA SER A 195 8.37 -11.62 -17.54
C SER A 195 8.08 -12.99 -16.92
N ILE A 196 7.33 -13.00 -15.83
CA ILE A 196 6.86 -14.23 -15.15
C ILE A 196 5.37 -14.11 -14.85
N SER A 197 4.72 -15.24 -14.59
CA SER A 197 3.30 -15.23 -14.17
C SER A 197 3.14 -14.50 -12.83
N PRO A 198 2.26 -13.49 -12.74
CA PRO A 198 1.91 -12.87 -11.46
C PRO A 198 1.27 -13.82 -10.45
N SER A 199 0.72 -14.98 -10.90
CA SER A 199 0.16 -15.99 -9.99
C SER A 199 1.18 -16.46 -8.95
N LEU A 200 2.47 -16.54 -9.32
CA LEU A 200 3.55 -16.93 -8.41
C LEU A 200 3.64 -16.03 -7.17
N ILE A 201 3.38 -14.72 -7.32
CA ILE A 201 3.36 -13.79 -6.19
C ILE A 201 2.08 -13.96 -5.38
N LEU A 202 0.92 -14.19 -6.03
CA LEU A 202 -0.34 -14.41 -5.32
C LEU A 202 -0.30 -15.70 -4.49
N ASP A 203 0.29 -16.76 -5.03
CA ASP A 203 0.45 -18.05 -4.35
C ASP A 203 1.44 -17.93 -3.17
N TYR A 204 2.53 -17.17 -3.34
CA TYR A 204 3.44 -16.83 -2.26
C TYR A 204 2.75 -16.05 -1.12
N ILE A 205 1.94 -15.05 -1.45
CA ILE A 205 1.16 -14.31 -0.43
C ILE A 205 0.18 -15.25 0.28
N GLN A 206 -0.46 -16.16 -0.46
CA GLN A 206 -1.37 -17.14 0.12
C GLN A 206 -0.67 -18.05 1.12
N SER A 207 0.49 -18.62 0.75
CA SER A 207 1.22 -19.55 1.59
C SER A 207 1.70 -18.89 2.89
N ILE A 208 2.26 -17.67 2.81
CA ILE A 208 2.68 -16.90 3.99
C ILE A 208 1.50 -16.66 4.94
N ARG A 209 0.35 -16.24 4.39
CA ARG A 209 -0.84 -15.95 5.20
C ARG A 209 -1.38 -17.20 5.87
N GLN A 210 -1.47 -18.32 5.15
CA GLN A 210 -1.93 -19.59 5.70
C GLN A 210 -0.99 -20.13 6.77
N GLU A 211 0.31 -20.11 6.51
CA GLU A 211 1.34 -20.50 7.48
C GLU A 211 1.20 -19.72 8.79
N CYS A 212 1.11 -18.38 8.71
CA CYS A 212 0.99 -17.54 9.90
C CYS A 212 -0.33 -17.75 10.64
N ILE A 213 -1.45 -17.91 9.93
CA ILE A 213 -2.76 -18.19 10.56
C ILE A 213 -2.71 -19.53 11.30
N SER A 214 -2.18 -20.58 10.66
CA SER A 214 -2.05 -21.90 11.29
C SER A 214 -1.15 -21.86 12.53
N ALA A 215 -0.03 -21.14 12.46
CA ALA A 215 0.88 -20.98 13.59
C ALA A 215 0.22 -20.20 14.74
N LEU A 216 -0.47 -19.10 14.45
CA LEU A 216 -1.16 -18.29 15.47
C LEU A 216 -2.37 -19.01 16.08
N ALA A 217 -3.03 -19.90 15.34
CA ALA A 217 -4.15 -20.69 15.85
C ALA A 217 -3.68 -21.88 16.73
N GLY A 218 -2.42 -22.29 16.60
CA GLY A 218 -1.80 -23.33 17.41
C GLY A 218 -1.06 -22.83 18.65
N LEU A 219 -0.91 -21.52 18.81
CA LEU A 219 -0.39 -20.85 20.01
C LEU A 219 -1.51 -20.56 21.00
#